data_AF-A0A5A8CDX1-F1
#
_entry.id   AF-A0A5A8CDX1-F1
#
_cell.length_a   1.000
_cell.length_b   1.000
_cell.length_c   1.000
_cell.angle_alpha   90.00
_cell.angle_beta   90.00
_cell.angle_gamma   90.00
#
_symmetry.space_group_name_H-M   'P 1'
#
loop_
_entity.id
_entity.type
_entity.pdbx_description
1 polymer ?
#
loop_
_entity_poly.entity_id
_entity_poly.type
_entity_poly.pdbx_seq_one_letter_code
_entity_poly.pdbx_strand_id
1 'polypeptide(L)'
;MASAQPALDAAREAVDKLDKSAMTEMRAMPSPPAVVVRAMRATLILLRGERRSSELSWEGCKRALSKLDAFIRELKDLDATTLPTERLARARPLTEAADFDPDDVARRSFAAAAMARWCRAVVHYRDAFTEAEPLMRQLAEAEASRAAADRDAAAAQGRAAEAAARVNETRIDFARATASKAAAEAEAGALRAKLDVAARLVDGLSGERQRWGQRLATARAKRQRVAGDSALAAAFVTYSGPLPSRARSELWHRGWCADLSRRGIAYSVGMTPMEALGVGSDEVARWAADGLPADTAALEAAAIVDRIEEAALSAVVSHEAPLVEAALSRLRREESDRIGMLQALEAILLDRLAALGLGDAAEEAGEPVAEEAAAPAAGAAGGGGSGGSAGGSAGDADASVGAQLLEDKALLDGLESTRTTLKALQDAERAAKRTLRALSRTRECLRPVGQEARRCWALVQAASALWPGCGASLEVFEQVFLAAARGASAAIRGEDGDDELAEGR
;
A
#
# COMPACT_ATOMS: atom_id res chain seq x y z
N MET A 1 24.72 69.34 -36.46
CA MET A 1 24.51 70.29 -35.33
C MET A 1 25.78 70.69 -34.59
N ALA A 2 26.66 69.74 -34.20
CA ALA A 2 27.85 70.03 -33.38
C ALA A 2 28.84 71.06 -33.98
N SER A 3 28.96 71.16 -35.31
CA SER A 3 29.84 72.14 -35.97
C SER A 3 29.19 73.52 -36.20
N ALA A 4 27.86 73.59 -36.31
CA ALA A 4 27.16 74.80 -36.73
C ALA A 4 26.55 75.62 -35.57
N GLN A 5 26.18 74.95 -34.47
CA GLN A 5 25.72 75.60 -33.24
C GLN A 5 26.76 76.57 -32.62
N PRO A 6 28.05 76.18 -32.43
CA PRO A 6 29.04 77.09 -31.84
C PRO A 6 29.32 78.32 -32.71
N ALA A 7 29.22 78.19 -34.03
CA ALA A 7 29.37 79.31 -34.95
C ALA A 7 28.22 80.32 -34.84
N LEU A 8 26.98 79.84 -34.62
CA LEU A 8 25.81 80.69 -34.39
C LEU A 8 25.90 81.42 -33.04
N ASP A 9 26.31 80.73 -31.99
CA ASP A 9 26.44 81.30 -30.64
C ASP A 9 27.54 82.37 -30.59
N ALA A 10 28.70 82.11 -31.22
CA ALA A 10 29.78 83.10 -31.37
C ALA A 10 29.34 84.34 -32.17
N ALA A 11 28.47 84.18 -33.16
CA ALA A 11 27.97 85.29 -33.94
C ALA A 11 26.88 86.10 -33.21
N ARG A 12 26.05 85.46 -32.37
CA ARG A 12 25.13 86.14 -31.44
C ARG A 12 25.91 86.98 -30.42
N GLU A 13 26.98 86.42 -29.86
CA GLU A 13 27.86 87.14 -28.93
C GLU A 13 28.55 88.34 -29.60
N ALA A 14 28.94 88.22 -30.87
CA ALA A 14 29.49 89.35 -31.64
C ALA A 14 28.46 90.47 -31.88
N VAL A 15 27.18 90.11 -32.02
CA VAL A 15 26.06 91.07 -32.11
C VAL A 15 25.72 91.69 -30.75
N ASP A 16 25.91 90.96 -29.65
CA ASP A 16 25.76 91.49 -28.29
C ASP A 16 26.79 92.59 -27.98
N LYS A 17 28.00 92.49 -28.54
CA LYS A 17 29.11 93.46 -28.40
C LYS A 17 29.02 94.67 -29.34
N LEU A 18 27.90 94.86 -30.05
CA LEU A 18 27.69 96.02 -30.92
C LEU A 18 27.37 97.28 -30.09
N ASP A 19 28.31 98.21 -30.05
CA ASP A 19 28.11 99.52 -29.42
C ASP A 19 27.25 100.46 -30.30
N LYS A 20 26.38 101.25 -29.64
CA LYS A 20 25.51 102.23 -30.31
C LYS A 20 26.30 103.27 -31.11
N SER A 21 27.52 103.59 -30.67
CA SER A 21 28.45 104.48 -31.36
C SER A 21 28.88 103.93 -32.72
N ALA A 22 29.31 102.66 -32.79
CA ALA A 22 29.81 102.03 -34.02
C ALA A 22 28.73 101.91 -35.11
N MET A 23 27.47 101.69 -34.73
CA MET A 23 26.36 101.68 -35.69
C MET A 23 25.89 103.08 -36.11
N THR A 24 26.05 104.08 -35.24
CA THR A 24 25.79 105.49 -35.57
C THR A 24 26.85 106.00 -36.56
N GLU A 25 28.12 105.63 -36.37
CA GLU A 25 29.20 105.88 -37.33
C GLU A 25 28.91 105.25 -38.69
N MET A 26 28.48 103.98 -38.68
CA MET A 26 28.13 103.28 -39.92
C MET A 26 26.97 103.97 -40.66
N ARG A 27 25.95 104.47 -39.95
CA ARG A 27 24.81 105.19 -40.53
C ARG A 27 25.19 106.57 -41.07
N ALA A 28 26.16 107.26 -40.47
CA ALA A 28 26.60 108.60 -40.82
C ALA A 28 27.49 108.66 -42.09
N MET A 29 27.89 107.51 -42.66
CA MET A 29 28.74 107.48 -43.85
C MET A 29 28.04 108.06 -45.10
N PRO A 30 28.60 109.12 -45.73
CA PRO A 30 28.03 109.73 -46.93
C PRO A 30 28.18 108.85 -48.18
N SER A 31 29.27 108.08 -48.28
CA SER A 31 29.50 107.09 -49.34
C SER A 31 30.10 105.81 -48.74
N PRO A 32 29.29 104.78 -48.44
CA PRO A 32 29.76 103.56 -47.78
C PRO A 32 30.53 102.64 -48.75
N PRO A 33 31.55 101.90 -48.26
CA PRO A 33 32.18 100.84 -49.05
C PRO A 33 31.17 99.76 -49.46
N ALA A 34 31.35 99.18 -50.65
CA ALA A 34 30.44 98.16 -51.21
C ALA A 34 30.20 96.96 -50.25
N VAL A 35 31.23 96.59 -49.49
CA VAL A 35 31.20 95.51 -48.50
C VAL A 35 30.26 95.81 -47.33
N VAL A 36 30.22 97.06 -46.85
CA VAL A 36 29.32 97.50 -45.76
C VAL A 36 27.86 97.50 -46.23
N VAL A 37 27.63 97.97 -47.46
CA VAL A 37 26.30 97.93 -48.09
C VAL A 37 25.84 96.48 -48.28
N ARG A 38 26.73 95.57 -48.67
CA ARG A 38 26.43 94.14 -48.81
C ARG A 38 26.08 93.49 -47.47
N ALA A 39 26.79 93.83 -46.39
CA ALA A 39 26.53 93.28 -45.06
C ALA A 39 25.16 93.70 -44.55
N MET A 40 24.82 94.97 -44.71
CA MET A 40 23.52 95.48 -44.32
C MET A 40 22.38 94.90 -45.18
N ARG A 41 22.59 94.72 -46.49
CA ARG A 41 21.62 94.05 -47.38
C ARG A 41 21.37 92.61 -46.98
N ALA A 42 22.44 91.82 -46.77
CA ALA A 42 22.34 90.43 -46.34
C ALA A 42 21.59 90.32 -45.00
N THR A 43 21.89 91.23 -44.07
CA THR A 43 21.22 91.30 -42.77
C THR A 43 19.74 91.61 -42.91
N LEU A 44 19.36 92.59 -43.73
CA LEU A 44 17.94 92.96 -43.95
C LEU A 44 17.15 91.86 -44.68
N ILE A 45 17.79 91.13 -45.58
CA ILE A 45 17.18 89.99 -46.28
C ILE A 45 16.93 88.83 -45.32
N LEU A 46 17.87 88.50 -44.43
CA LEU A 46 17.70 87.43 -43.44
C LEU A 46 16.68 87.83 -42.35
N LEU A 47 16.80 89.05 -41.82
CA LEU A 47 16.02 89.55 -40.69
C LEU A 47 14.56 89.83 -41.05
N ARG A 48 14.33 90.60 -42.11
CA ARG A 48 13.00 91.12 -42.49
C ARG A 48 12.47 90.54 -43.80
N GLY A 49 13.28 89.78 -44.54
CA GLY A 49 12.87 89.22 -45.83
C GLY A 49 12.77 90.27 -46.93
N GLU A 50 13.38 91.45 -46.74
CA GLU A 50 13.13 92.63 -47.57
C GLU A 50 13.41 92.39 -49.06
N ARG A 51 12.47 92.75 -49.95
CA ARG A 51 12.51 92.42 -51.39
C ARG A 51 12.72 93.63 -52.29
N ARG A 52 12.39 94.83 -51.82
CA ARG A 52 12.39 96.02 -52.66
C ARG A 52 13.81 96.55 -52.87
N SER A 53 14.18 96.79 -54.12
CA SER A 53 15.49 97.40 -54.47
C SER A 53 15.68 98.77 -53.81
N SER A 54 14.58 99.51 -53.57
CA SER A 54 14.58 100.78 -52.86
C SER A 54 14.85 100.66 -51.35
N GLU A 55 14.53 99.52 -50.73
CA GLU A 55 14.82 99.24 -49.32
C GLU A 55 16.19 98.59 -49.10
N LEU A 56 16.70 97.90 -50.12
CA LEU A 56 18.07 97.39 -50.17
C LEU A 56 19.07 98.47 -50.64
N SER A 57 18.60 99.67 -51.02
CA SER A 57 19.47 100.82 -51.26
C SER A 57 20.11 101.32 -49.96
N TRP A 58 21.21 102.08 -50.03
CA TRP A 58 21.84 102.63 -48.83
C TRP A 58 20.89 103.53 -48.02
N GLU A 59 19.98 104.23 -48.69
CA GLU A 59 18.92 105.03 -48.05
C GLU A 59 17.87 104.16 -47.34
N GLY A 60 17.59 102.95 -47.85
CA GLY A 60 16.80 101.94 -47.16
C GLY A 60 17.52 101.35 -45.93
N CYS A 61 18.82 101.05 -46.07
CA CYS A 61 19.68 100.63 -44.96
C CYS A 61 19.73 101.67 -43.83
N LYS A 62 19.90 102.97 -44.16
CA LYS A 62 19.87 104.07 -43.18
C LYS A 62 18.54 104.19 -42.45
N ARG A 63 17.42 103.95 -43.15
CA ARG A 63 16.07 103.92 -42.54
C ARG A 63 15.93 102.75 -41.58
N ALA A 64 16.44 101.57 -41.93
CA ALA A 64 16.44 100.42 -41.02
C ALA A 64 17.29 100.68 -39.76
N LEU A 65 18.42 101.37 -39.90
CA LEU A 65 19.30 101.80 -38.81
C LEU A 65 18.78 103.03 -38.02
N SER A 66 17.59 103.55 -38.35
CA SER A 66 17.03 104.72 -37.65
C SER A 66 16.55 104.43 -36.23
N LYS A 67 16.10 103.18 -35.99
CA LYS A 67 15.66 102.68 -34.69
C LYS A 67 16.64 101.63 -34.19
N LEU A 68 17.79 102.10 -33.71
CA LEU A 68 18.96 101.29 -33.43
C LEU A 68 18.71 100.16 -32.43
N ASP A 69 18.06 100.49 -31.31
CA ASP A 69 17.73 99.54 -30.25
C ASP A 69 16.75 98.45 -30.69
N ALA A 70 15.81 98.77 -31.58
CA ALA A 70 14.87 97.79 -32.12
C ALA A 70 15.55 96.84 -33.11
N PHE A 71 16.43 97.37 -33.96
CA PHE A 71 17.17 96.58 -34.94
C PHE A 71 18.10 95.54 -34.30
N ILE A 72 18.79 95.91 -33.22
CA ILE A 72 19.65 94.99 -32.46
C ILE A 72 18.83 93.88 -31.77
N ARG A 73 17.65 94.20 -31.22
CA ARG A 73 16.77 93.18 -30.64
C ARG A 73 16.26 92.19 -31.68
N GLU A 74 15.78 92.69 -32.82
CA GLU A 74 15.35 91.84 -33.93
C GLU A 74 16.45 90.85 -34.34
N LEU A 75 17.72 91.29 -34.40
CA LEU A 75 18.88 90.45 -34.72
C LEU A 75 19.12 89.31 -33.72
N LYS A 76 18.88 89.56 -32.42
CA LYS A 76 19.07 88.58 -31.34
C LYS A 76 17.91 87.61 -31.22
N ASP A 77 16.70 88.13 -31.38
CA ASP A 77 15.44 87.38 -31.25
C ASP A 77 15.13 86.53 -32.50
N LEU A 78 15.93 86.65 -33.56
CA LEU A 78 15.76 85.83 -34.76
C LEU A 78 16.01 84.36 -34.43
N ASP A 79 14.95 83.58 -34.57
CA ASP A 79 15.02 82.13 -34.52
C ASP A 79 15.57 81.59 -35.86
N ALA A 80 16.82 81.11 -35.81
CA ALA A 80 17.51 80.57 -36.97
C ALA A 80 16.94 79.21 -37.42
N THR A 81 16.12 78.54 -36.60
CA THR A 81 15.50 77.24 -36.94
C THR A 81 14.27 77.39 -37.86
N THR A 82 13.52 78.48 -37.72
CA THR A 82 12.26 78.74 -38.46
C THR A 82 12.44 79.64 -39.68
N LEU A 83 13.68 79.92 -40.10
CA LEU A 83 13.95 80.78 -41.26
C LEU A 83 13.47 80.16 -42.58
N PRO A 84 12.65 80.89 -43.38
CA PRO A 84 12.20 80.44 -44.69
C PRO A 84 13.35 80.29 -45.69
N THR A 85 13.33 79.21 -46.47
CA THR A 85 14.33 78.90 -47.51
C THR A 85 14.48 80.02 -48.54
N GLU A 86 13.41 80.77 -48.81
CA GLU A 86 13.41 81.93 -49.72
C GLU A 86 14.33 83.07 -49.25
N ARG A 87 14.45 83.30 -47.93
CA ARG A 87 15.33 84.35 -47.38
C ARG A 87 16.79 83.95 -47.50
N LEU A 88 17.09 82.67 -47.24
CA LEU A 88 18.43 82.11 -47.36
C LEU A 88 18.90 82.15 -48.82
N ALA A 89 18.09 81.69 -49.77
CA ALA A 89 18.42 81.70 -51.19
C ALA A 89 18.82 83.09 -51.71
N ARG A 90 18.21 84.14 -51.16
CA ARG A 90 18.50 85.54 -51.51
C ARG A 90 19.70 86.13 -50.77
N ALA A 91 19.98 85.65 -49.55
CA ALA A 91 21.12 86.09 -48.76
C ALA A 91 22.43 85.41 -49.17
N ARG A 92 22.37 84.14 -49.60
CA ARG A 92 23.51 83.33 -50.07
C ARG A 92 24.45 84.05 -51.05
N PRO A 93 23.99 84.60 -52.19
CA PRO A 93 24.89 85.27 -53.14
C PRO A 93 25.58 86.52 -52.55
N LEU A 94 25.07 87.07 -51.45
CA LEU A 94 25.66 88.19 -50.74
C LEU A 94 26.63 87.73 -49.64
N THR A 95 26.37 86.58 -49.01
CA THR A 95 27.19 86.04 -47.92
C THR A 95 28.38 85.18 -48.38
N GLU A 96 28.29 84.62 -49.59
CA GLU A 96 29.31 83.79 -50.24
C GLU A 96 30.23 84.58 -51.18
N ALA A 97 30.02 85.89 -51.35
CA ALA A 97 30.89 86.73 -52.14
C ALA A 97 32.32 86.77 -51.54
N ALA A 98 33.35 86.72 -52.38
CA ALA A 98 34.76 86.65 -51.96
C ALA A 98 35.22 87.87 -51.14
N ASP A 99 34.52 89.00 -51.28
CA ASP A 99 34.75 90.24 -50.54
C ASP A 99 33.86 90.37 -49.27
N PHE A 100 33.20 89.28 -48.87
CA PHE A 100 32.30 89.19 -47.71
C PHE A 100 32.90 88.37 -46.56
N ASP A 101 34.20 88.54 -46.30
CA ASP A 101 34.82 87.94 -45.12
C ASP A 101 34.68 88.86 -43.89
N PRO A 102 34.12 88.39 -42.76
CA PRO A 102 33.98 89.21 -41.56
C PRO A 102 35.28 89.88 -41.08
N ASP A 103 36.44 89.25 -41.30
CA ASP A 103 37.73 89.78 -40.84
C ASP A 103 38.26 90.89 -41.79
N ASP A 104 37.94 90.80 -43.08
CA ASP A 104 38.21 91.86 -44.06
C ASP A 104 37.23 93.03 -43.93
N VAL A 105 35.96 92.75 -43.61
CA VAL A 105 34.94 93.77 -43.34
C VAL A 105 35.30 94.56 -42.08
N ALA A 106 35.92 93.92 -41.07
CA ALA A 106 36.31 94.56 -39.82
C ALA A 106 37.30 95.71 -40.02
N ARG A 107 38.14 95.64 -41.05
CA ARG A 107 39.08 96.72 -41.42
C ARG A 107 38.37 97.99 -41.91
N ARG A 108 37.10 97.89 -42.31
CA ARG A 108 36.29 99.01 -42.84
C ARG A 108 35.20 99.45 -41.88
N SER A 109 34.58 98.52 -41.17
CA SER A 109 33.59 98.81 -40.13
C SER A 109 33.42 97.61 -39.19
N PHE A 110 33.60 97.85 -37.90
CA PHE A 110 33.36 96.87 -36.85
C PHE A 110 31.90 96.39 -36.82
N ALA A 111 30.94 97.32 -36.97
CA ALA A 111 29.52 96.99 -36.97
C ALA A 111 29.11 96.14 -38.17
N ALA A 112 29.66 96.44 -39.36
CA ALA A 112 29.41 95.64 -40.57
C ALA A 112 30.02 94.24 -40.47
N ALA A 113 31.15 94.08 -39.77
CA ALA A 113 31.80 92.79 -39.56
C ALA A 113 30.98 91.86 -38.64
N ALA A 114 30.43 92.40 -37.55
CA ALA A 114 29.54 91.64 -36.66
C ALA A 114 28.28 91.17 -37.41
N MET A 115 27.69 92.03 -38.24
CA MET A 115 26.54 91.69 -39.09
C MET A 115 26.90 90.64 -40.17
N ALA A 116 28.07 90.74 -40.79
CA ALA A 116 28.54 89.76 -41.77
C ALA A 116 28.80 88.38 -41.12
N ARG A 117 29.41 88.35 -39.93
CA ARG A 117 29.63 87.13 -39.14
C ARG A 117 28.31 86.46 -38.75
N TRP A 118 27.34 87.25 -38.30
CA TRP A 118 25.97 86.80 -38.00
C TRP A 118 25.26 86.24 -39.23
N CYS A 119 25.30 86.93 -40.37
CA CYS A 119 24.66 86.44 -41.60
C CYS A 119 25.24 85.09 -42.06
N ARG A 120 26.57 84.93 -42.04
CA ARG A 120 27.24 83.66 -42.41
C ARG A 120 26.88 82.53 -41.43
N ALA A 121 26.89 82.80 -40.13
CA ALA A 121 26.59 81.79 -39.12
C ALA A 121 25.13 81.32 -39.17
N VAL A 122 24.18 82.23 -39.41
CA VAL A 122 22.75 81.91 -39.56
C VAL A 122 22.49 81.05 -40.80
N VAL A 123 23.11 81.36 -41.94
CA VAL A 123 22.98 80.55 -43.16
C VAL A 123 23.57 79.15 -42.95
N HIS A 124 24.78 79.06 -42.39
CA HIS A 124 25.45 77.78 -42.12
C HIS A 124 24.67 76.90 -41.11
N TYR A 125 24.11 77.52 -40.07
CA TYR A 125 23.27 76.83 -39.09
C TYR A 125 22.03 76.20 -39.72
N ARG A 126 21.34 76.95 -40.57
CA ARG A 126 20.09 76.49 -41.19
C ARG A 126 20.32 75.37 -42.21
N ASP A 127 21.45 75.39 -42.93
CA ASP A 127 21.85 74.30 -43.81
C ASP A 127 22.08 73.00 -43.02
N ALA A 128 22.87 73.08 -41.95
CA ALA A 128 23.12 71.96 -41.06
C ALA A 128 21.85 71.45 -40.33
N PHE A 129 20.89 72.34 -40.04
CA PHE A 129 19.61 71.96 -39.43
C PHE A 129 18.69 71.24 -40.41
N THR A 130 18.69 71.63 -41.70
CA THR A 130 17.87 71.00 -42.75
C THR A 130 18.27 69.54 -42.99
N GLU A 131 19.58 69.25 -42.93
CA GLU A 131 20.08 67.87 -43.02
C GLU A 131 19.82 67.06 -41.75
N ALA A 132 19.87 67.69 -40.58
CA ALA A 132 19.68 67.03 -39.29
C ALA A 132 18.21 66.74 -38.94
N GLU A 133 17.26 67.54 -39.41
CA GLU A 133 15.82 67.39 -39.13
C GLU A 133 15.26 65.98 -39.44
N PRO A 134 15.46 65.39 -40.65
CA PRO A 134 14.95 64.05 -40.93
C PRO A 134 15.62 62.98 -40.07
N LEU A 135 16.92 63.12 -39.79
CA LEU A 135 17.66 62.19 -38.94
C LEU A 135 17.19 62.25 -37.47
N MET A 136 16.87 63.45 -36.98
CA MET A 136 16.32 63.64 -35.63
C MET A 136 14.89 63.07 -35.53
N ARG A 137 14.05 63.21 -36.58
CA ARG A 137 12.74 62.54 -36.63
C ARG A 137 12.87 61.02 -36.63
N GLN A 138 13.75 60.47 -37.49
CA GLN A 138 14.00 59.02 -37.54
C GLN A 138 14.54 58.48 -36.21
N LEU A 139 15.45 59.23 -35.56
CA LEU A 139 15.95 58.86 -34.24
C LEU A 139 14.82 58.83 -33.21
N ALA A 140 13.97 59.86 -33.16
CA ALA A 140 12.84 59.92 -32.24
C ALA A 140 11.83 58.79 -32.48
N GLU A 141 11.53 58.45 -33.74
CA GLU A 141 10.67 57.32 -34.10
C GLU A 141 11.29 55.97 -33.69
N ALA A 142 12.59 55.78 -33.95
CA ALA A 142 13.31 54.57 -33.56
C ALA A 142 13.40 54.41 -32.03
N GLU A 143 13.65 55.50 -31.30
CA GLU A 143 13.66 55.53 -29.83
C GLU A 143 12.28 55.22 -29.25
N ALA A 144 11.21 55.77 -29.84
CA ALA A 144 9.83 55.48 -29.43
C ALA A 144 9.47 54.01 -29.68
N SER A 145 9.84 53.47 -30.85
CA SER A 145 9.63 52.06 -31.22
C SER A 145 10.41 51.12 -30.30
N ARG A 146 11.68 51.43 -30.03
CA ARG A 146 12.51 50.68 -29.08
C ARG A 146 11.90 50.71 -27.68
N ALA A 147 11.46 51.88 -27.19
CA ALA A 147 10.85 51.99 -25.88
C ALA A 147 9.54 51.19 -25.79
N ALA A 148 8.76 51.09 -26.87
CA ALA A 148 7.58 50.22 -26.92
C ALA A 148 7.98 48.73 -26.87
N ALA A 149 8.94 48.31 -27.69
CA ALA A 149 9.44 46.94 -27.72
C ALA A 149 10.05 46.51 -26.37
N ASP A 150 10.80 47.39 -25.71
CA ASP A 150 11.39 47.15 -24.38
C ASP A 150 10.30 46.96 -23.31
N ARG A 151 9.19 47.73 -23.38
CA ARG A 151 8.02 47.52 -22.49
C ARG A 151 7.34 46.19 -22.74
N ASP A 152 7.12 45.84 -24.01
CA ASP A 152 6.48 44.57 -24.38
C ASP A 152 7.35 43.36 -23.98
N ALA A 153 8.68 43.47 -24.16
CA ALA A 153 9.64 42.48 -23.72
C ALA A 153 9.63 42.32 -22.19
N ALA A 154 9.63 43.42 -21.43
CA ALA A 154 9.54 43.38 -19.98
C ALA A 154 8.22 42.75 -19.50
N ALA A 155 7.09 43.08 -20.14
CA ALA A 155 5.80 42.49 -19.83
C ALA A 155 5.76 40.99 -20.15
N ALA A 156 6.35 40.55 -21.28
CA ALA A 156 6.45 39.15 -21.65
C ALA A 156 7.37 38.36 -20.69
N GLN A 157 8.50 38.93 -20.29
CA GLN A 157 9.40 38.34 -19.29
C GLN A 157 8.72 38.20 -17.92
N GLY A 158 7.95 39.22 -17.50
CA GLY A 158 7.14 39.14 -16.27
C GLY A 158 6.12 38.00 -16.31
N ARG A 159 5.36 37.87 -17.41
CA ARG A 159 4.41 36.75 -17.59
C ARG A 159 5.11 35.39 -17.60
N ALA A 160 6.28 35.29 -18.24
CA ALA A 160 7.06 34.05 -18.28
C ALA A 160 7.59 33.66 -16.89
N ALA A 161 8.08 34.62 -16.10
CA ALA A 161 8.54 34.39 -14.74
C ALA A 161 7.39 33.92 -13.82
N GLU A 162 6.21 34.55 -13.94
CA GLU A 162 5.02 34.18 -13.17
C GLU A 162 4.50 32.78 -13.55
N ALA A 163 4.51 32.44 -14.85
CA ALA A 163 4.18 31.10 -15.33
C ALA A 163 5.19 30.05 -14.83
N ALA A 164 6.49 30.36 -14.85
CA ALA A 164 7.53 29.47 -14.34
C ALA A 164 7.39 29.22 -12.83
N ALA A 165 7.04 30.26 -12.05
CA ALA A 165 6.76 30.14 -10.62
C ALA A 165 5.57 29.21 -10.37
N ARG A 166 4.45 29.41 -11.08
CA ARG A 166 3.26 28.55 -10.99
C ARG A 166 3.55 27.09 -11.35
N VAL A 167 4.35 26.85 -12.40
CA VAL A 167 4.77 25.49 -12.79
C VAL A 167 5.61 24.85 -11.69
N ASN A 168 6.53 25.60 -11.07
CA ASN A 168 7.36 25.08 -9.99
C ASN A 168 6.54 24.73 -8.73
N GLU A 169 5.62 25.60 -8.34
CA GLU A 169 4.68 25.35 -7.24
C GLU A 169 3.85 24.08 -7.50
N THR A 170 3.25 23.98 -8.68
CA THR A 170 2.45 22.80 -9.07
C THR A 170 3.30 21.52 -9.10
N ARG A 171 4.57 21.60 -9.49
CA ARG A 171 5.50 20.45 -9.46
C ARG A 171 5.80 19.99 -8.03
N ILE A 172 6.00 20.93 -7.11
CA ILE A 172 6.23 20.63 -5.68
C ILE A 172 4.98 19.97 -5.08
N ASP A 173 3.80 20.52 -5.35
CA ASP A 173 2.54 19.96 -4.86
C ASP A 173 2.25 18.59 -5.46
N PHE A 174 2.52 18.40 -6.75
CA PHE A 174 2.39 17.10 -7.40
C PHE A 174 3.34 16.06 -6.79
N ALA A 175 4.59 16.43 -6.52
CA ALA A 175 5.55 15.54 -5.87
C ALA A 175 5.10 15.18 -4.44
N ARG A 176 4.60 16.16 -3.67
CA ARG A 176 4.07 15.94 -2.32
C ARG A 176 2.84 15.02 -2.33
N ALA A 177 1.89 15.28 -3.23
CA ALA A 177 0.69 14.46 -3.38
C ALA A 177 1.02 13.03 -3.82
N THR A 178 1.98 12.87 -4.73
CA THR A 178 2.44 11.54 -5.18
C THR A 178 3.11 10.78 -4.05
N ALA A 179 3.96 11.43 -3.25
CA ALA A 179 4.59 10.81 -2.09
C ALA A 179 3.57 10.41 -1.02
N SER A 180 2.59 11.29 -0.72
CA SER A 180 1.50 10.99 0.21
C SER A 180 0.63 9.82 -0.26
N LYS A 181 0.30 9.79 -1.56
CA LYS A 181 -0.43 8.67 -2.16
C LYS A 181 0.35 7.36 -2.02
N ALA A 182 1.64 7.35 -2.35
CA ALA A 182 2.47 6.15 -2.26
C ALA A 182 2.59 5.63 -0.81
N ALA A 183 2.71 6.54 0.17
CA ALA A 183 2.72 6.18 1.59
C ALA A 183 1.38 5.54 2.02
N ALA A 184 0.25 6.13 1.63
CA ALA A 184 -1.07 5.59 1.94
C ALA A 184 -1.33 4.23 1.26
N GLU A 185 -0.86 4.04 0.02
CA GLU A 185 -0.95 2.75 -0.68
C GLU A 185 -0.09 1.67 0.00
N ALA A 186 1.11 2.02 0.47
CA ALA A 186 1.98 1.11 1.22
C ALA A 186 1.35 0.71 2.56
N GLU A 187 0.78 1.67 3.31
CA GLU A 187 0.09 1.42 4.57
C GLU A 187 -1.17 0.55 4.36
N ALA A 188 -1.97 0.84 3.34
CA ALA A 188 -3.12 0.03 2.97
C ALA A 188 -2.72 -1.40 2.57
N GLY A 189 -1.60 -1.56 1.86
CA GLY A 189 -1.04 -2.87 1.53
C GLY A 189 -0.63 -3.66 2.77
N ALA A 190 0.06 -3.02 3.72
CA ALA A 190 0.46 -3.62 4.98
C ALA A 190 -0.75 -4.05 5.84
N LEU A 191 -1.79 -3.21 5.91
CA LEU A 191 -3.03 -3.52 6.63
C LEU A 191 -3.81 -4.67 5.99
N ARG A 192 -3.87 -4.75 4.65
CA ARG A 192 -4.48 -5.88 3.96
C ARG A 192 -3.77 -7.20 4.27
N ALA A 193 -2.44 -7.21 4.22
CA ALA A 193 -1.68 -8.40 4.58
C ALA A 193 -1.94 -8.84 6.04
N LYS A 194 -2.05 -7.89 6.98
CA LYS A 194 -2.41 -8.18 8.38
C LYS A 194 -3.84 -8.73 8.50
N LEU A 195 -4.79 -8.19 7.74
CA LEU A 195 -6.18 -8.68 7.70
C LEU A 195 -6.27 -10.09 7.15
N ASP A 196 -5.53 -10.42 6.09
CA ASP A 196 -5.52 -11.77 5.52
C ASP A 196 -5.01 -12.81 6.53
N VAL A 197 -3.95 -12.46 7.28
CA VAL A 197 -3.41 -13.30 8.36
C VAL A 197 -4.43 -13.45 9.50
N ALA A 198 -5.03 -12.35 9.94
CA ALA A 198 -6.06 -12.37 10.98
C ALA A 198 -7.27 -13.23 10.58
N ALA A 199 -7.73 -13.13 9.33
CA ALA A 199 -8.84 -13.92 8.82
C ALA A 199 -8.53 -15.43 8.83
N ARG A 200 -7.32 -15.83 8.40
CA ARG A 200 -6.87 -17.23 8.48
C ARG A 200 -6.79 -17.74 9.91
N LEU A 201 -6.29 -16.91 10.82
CA LEU A 201 -6.19 -17.25 12.24
C LEU A 201 -7.59 -17.46 12.85
N VAL A 202 -8.54 -16.56 12.57
CA VAL A 202 -9.92 -16.67 13.04
C VAL A 202 -10.59 -17.93 12.48
N ASP A 203 -10.43 -18.23 11.19
CA ASP A 203 -10.95 -19.46 10.59
C ASP A 203 -10.34 -20.71 11.27
N GLY A 204 -9.01 -20.73 11.43
CA GLY A 204 -8.30 -21.83 12.09
C GLY A 204 -8.74 -22.07 13.54
N LEU A 205 -8.82 -21.01 14.35
CA LEU A 205 -9.22 -21.06 15.75
C LEU A 205 -10.71 -21.40 15.91
N SER A 206 -11.58 -20.90 15.04
CA SER A 206 -13.01 -21.23 15.07
C SER A 206 -13.26 -22.72 14.82
N GLY A 207 -12.51 -23.31 13.88
CA GLY A 207 -12.53 -24.74 13.62
C GLY A 207 -12.03 -25.57 14.81
N GLU A 208 -10.97 -25.13 15.49
CA GLU A 208 -10.49 -25.81 16.71
C GLU A 208 -11.49 -25.68 17.86
N ARG A 209 -12.09 -24.51 18.06
CA ARG A 209 -13.13 -24.30 19.08
C ARG A 209 -14.28 -25.30 18.90
N GLN A 210 -14.78 -25.45 17.67
CA GLN A 210 -15.84 -26.41 17.37
C GLN A 210 -15.40 -27.85 17.66
N ARG A 211 -14.18 -28.24 17.27
CA ARG A 211 -13.62 -29.58 17.54
C ARG A 211 -13.50 -29.85 19.04
N TRP A 212 -12.94 -28.92 19.80
CA TRP A 212 -12.82 -29.07 21.25
C TRP A 212 -14.18 -29.09 21.94
N GLY A 213 -15.14 -28.29 21.47
CA GLY A 213 -16.53 -28.34 21.92
C GLY A 213 -17.15 -29.73 21.72
N GLN A 214 -16.97 -30.34 20.55
CA GLN A 214 -17.45 -31.71 20.27
C GLN A 214 -16.73 -32.77 21.13
N ARG A 215 -15.41 -32.66 21.30
CA ARG A 215 -14.63 -33.57 22.17
C ARG A 215 -15.08 -33.47 23.62
N LEU A 216 -15.31 -32.26 24.11
CA LEU A 216 -15.80 -32.00 25.45
C LEU A 216 -17.21 -32.54 25.66
N ALA A 217 -18.12 -32.35 24.71
CA ALA A 217 -19.46 -32.92 24.74
C ALA A 217 -19.41 -34.47 24.78
N THR A 218 -18.57 -35.08 23.95
CA THR A 218 -18.37 -36.54 23.92
C THR A 218 -17.77 -37.03 25.23
N ALA A 219 -16.79 -36.32 25.80
CA ALA A 219 -16.17 -36.66 27.07
C ALA A 219 -17.16 -36.55 28.24
N ARG A 220 -18.01 -35.52 28.26
CA ARG A 220 -19.10 -35.36 29.25
C ARG A 220 -20.10 -36.51 29.15
N ALA A 221 -20.51 -36.89 27.94
CA ALA A 221 -21.40 -38.03 27.72
C ALA A 221 -20.78 -39.36 28.17
N LYS A 222 -19.48 -39.58 27.88
CA LYS A 222 -18.74 -40.75 28.36
C LYS A 222 -18.68 -40.78 29.88
N ARG A 223 -18.34 -39.65 30.54
CA ARG A 223 -18.25 -39.55 32.01
C ARG A 223 -19.53 -40.03 32.72
N GLN A 224 -20.70 -39.77 32.17
CA GLN A 224 -21.97 -40.24 32.74
C GLN A 224 -22.15 -41.77 32.66
N ARG A 225 -21.52 -42.43 31.67
CA ARG A 225 -21.68 -43.86 31.37
C ARG A 225 -20.53 -44.73 31.89
N VAL A 226 -19.40 -44.12 32.25
CA VAL A 226 -18.19 -44.81 32.74
C VAL A 226 -18.50 -45.79 33.86
N ALA A 227 -19.35 -45.44 34.83
CA ALA A 227 -19.68 -46.34 35.92
C ALA A 227 -20.36 -47.64 35.44
N GLY A 228 -21.29 -47.55 34.49
CA GLY A 228 -21.95 -48.72 33.90
C GLY A 228 -21.01 -49.52 32.99
N ASP A 229 -20.25 -48.83 32.14
CA ASP A 229 -19.31 -49.45 31.19
C ASP A 229 -18.19 -50.20 31.93
N SER A 230 -17.64 -49.60 33.01
CA SER A 230 -16.64 -50.25 33.86
C SER A 230 -17.20 -51.45 34.63
N ALA A 231 -18.46 -51.39 35.08
CA ALA A 231 -19.10 -52.53 35.73
C ALA A 231 -19.30 -53.71 34.76
N LEU A 232 -19.70 -53.44 33.52
CA LEU A 232 -19.79 -54.44 32.46
C LEU A 232 -18.43 -55.07 32.13
N ALA A 233 -17.41 -54.23 31.97
CA ALA A 233 -16.04 -54.69 31.73
C ALA A 233 -15.53 -55.60 32.85
N ALA A 234 -15.67 -55.16 34.11
CA ALA A 234 -15.25 -55.93 35.28
C ALA A 234 -16.01 -57.26 35.40
N ALA A 235 -17.33 -57.26 35.16
CA ALA A 235 -18.12 -58.48 35.17
C ALA A 235 -17.68 -59.45 34.06
N PHE A 236 -17.38 -58.94 32.87
CA PHE A 236 -16.93 -59.76 31.75
C PHE A 236 -15.58 -60.43 32.02
N VAL A 237 -14.57 -59.70 32.50
CA VAL A 237 -13.26 -60.30 32.85
C VAL A 237 -13.41 -61.34 33.96
N THR A 238 -14.22 -61.05 34.98
CA THR A 238 -14.32 -61.89 36.19
C THR A 238 -15.09 -63.20 35.94
N TYR A 239 -16.19 -63.16 35.19
CA TYR A 239 -17.13 -64.28 35.10
C TYR A 239 -17.19 -64.96 33.73
N SER A 240 -16.73 -64.30 32.66
CA SER A 240 -16.90 -64.83 31.30
C SER A 240 -15.78 -65.78 30.85
N GLY A 241 -14.61 -65.77 31.51
CA GLY A 241 -13.45 -66.60 31.14
C GLY A 241 -13.75 -68.08 30.87
N PRO A 242 -14.40 -68.82 31.80
CA PRO A 242 -14.67 -70.25 31.64
C PRO A 242 -15.92 -70.56 30.79
N LEU A 243 -16.65 -69.55 30.32
CA LEU A 243 -17.92 -69.73 29.62
C LEU A 243 -17.72 -69.83 28.10
N PRO A 244 -18.50 -70.69 27.40
CA PRO A 244 -18.49 -70.75 25.94
C PRO A 244 -19.10 -69.47 25.34
N SER A 245 -18.68 -69.10 24.13
CA SER A 245 -19.07 -67.84 23.47
C SER A 245 -20.59 -67.57 23.48
N ARG A 246 -21.43 -68.58 23.23
CA ARG A 246 -22.89 -68.44 23.28
C ARG A 246 -23.40 -68.02 24.67
N ALA A 247 -22.85 -68.61 25.73
CA ALA A 247 -23.23 -68.28 27.10
C ALA A 247 -22.72 -66.88 27.50
N ARG A 248 -21.53 -66.48 27.02
CA ARG A 248 -21.02 -65.11 27.21
C ARG A 248 -21.94 -64.07 26.58
N SER A 249 -22.37 -64.28 25.33
CA SER A 249 -23.30 -63.36 24.65
C SER A 249 -24.67 -63.29 25.34
N GLU A 250 -25.20 -64.42 25.81
CA GLU A 250 -26.47 -64.43 26.55
C GLU A 250 -26.36 -63.70 27.88
N LEU A 251 -25.28 -63.92 28.64
CA LEU A 251 -25.02 -63.25 29.91
C LEU A 251 -24.80 -61.74 29.73
N TRP A 252 -24.10 -61.33 28.67
CA TRP A 252 -23.89 -59.94 28.32
C TRP A 252 -25.21 -59.21 28.01
N HIS A 253 -25.98 -59.73 27.04
CA HIS A 253 -27.17 -59.03 26.55
C HIS A 253 -28.39 -59.18 27.46
N ARG A 254 -28.68 -60.41 27.92
CA ARG A 254 -29.89 -60.71 28.72
C ARG A 254 -29.66 -60.65 30.22
N GLY A 255 -28.42 -60.80 30.66
CA GLY A 255 -28.04 -60.67 32.06
C GLY A 255 -27.68 -59.23 32.40
N TRP A 256 -26.43 -58.83 32.14
CA TRP A 256 -25.84 -57.60 32.67
C TRP A 256 -26.41 -56.32 32.05
N CYS A 257 -26.51 -56.22 30.72
CA CYS A 257 -27.08 -55.05 30.05
C CYS A 257 -28.55 -54.82 30.44
N ALA A 258 -29.33 -55.91 30.53
CA ALA A 258 -30.73 -55.85 30.98
C ALA A 258 -30.82 -55.43 32.46
N ASP A 259 -29.91 -55.90 33.32
CA ASP A 259 -29.92 -55.54 34.74
C ASP A 259 -29.54 -54.07 34.97
N LEU A 260 -28.52 -53.55 34.27
CA LEU A 260 -28.14 -52.14 34.33
C LEU A 260 -29.27 -51.24 33.84
N SER A 261 -29.97 -51.64 32.77
CA SER A 261 -31.16 -50.94 32.27
C SER A 261 -32.27 -50.89 33.32
N ARG A 262 -32.56 -52.01 34.00
CA ARG A 262 -33.58 -52.07 35.07
C ARG A 262 -33.23 -51.19 36.27
N ARG A 263 -31.93 -51.06 36.58
CA ARG A 263 -31.43 -50.24 37.70
C ARG A 263 -31.28 -48.76 37.36
N GLY A 264 -31.52 -48.36 36.11
CA GLY A 264 -31.36 -46.97 35.67
C GLY A 264 -29.90 -46.48 35.66
N ILE A 265 -28.93 -47.40 35.60
CA ILE A 265 -27.51 -47.03 35.52
C ILE A 265 -27.19 -46.73 34.06
N ALA A 266 -26.65 -45.54 33.79
CA ALA A 266 -26.26 -45.15 32.44
C ALA A 266 -25.07 -45.99 31.97
N TYR A 267 -25.19 -46.57 30.77
CA TYR A 267 -24.14 -47.31 30.08
C TYR A 267 -24.25 -47.08 28.57
N SER A 268 -23.22 -47.48 27.83
CA SER A 268 -23.16 -47.36 26.38
C SER A 268 -24.01 -48.45 25.70
N VAL A 269 -25.16 -48.05 25.13
CA VAL A 269 -26.08 -48.96 24.46
C VAL A 269 -25.45 -49.55 23.21
N GLY A 270 -25.50 -50.88 23.07
CA GLY A 270 -24.92 -51.59 21.93
C GLY A 270 -23.41 -51.83 22.03
N MET A 271 -22.79 -51.50 23.17
CA MET A 271 -21.38 -51.76 23.42
C MET A 271 -21.07 -53.26 23.36
N THR A 272 -19.99 -53.60 22.68
CA THR A 272 -19.45 -54.96 22.65
C THR A 272 -18.51 -55.19 23.84
N PRO A 273 -18.31 -56.45 24.28
CA PRO A 273 -17.35 -56.74 25.35
C PRO A 273 -15.94 -56.22 25.07
N MET A 274 -15.50 -56.28 23.81
CA MET A 274 -14.18 -55.78 23.39
C MET A 274 -14.05 -54.27 23.55
N GLU A 275 -15.09 -53.51 23.19
CA GLU A 275 -15.13 -52.06 23.38
C GLU A 275 -15.16 -51.68 24.87
N ALA A 276 -15.85 -52.46 25.70
CA ALA A 276 -15.91 -52.24 27.15
C ALA A 276 -14.55 -52.45 27.82
N LEU A 277 -13.76 -53.41 27.34
CA LEU A 277 -12.39 -53.66 27.80
C LEU A 277 -11.36 -52.67 27.24
N GLY A 278 -11.78 -51.74 26.38
CA GLY A 278 -10.88 -50.75 25.78
C GLY A 278 -9.90 -51.33 24.76
N VAL A 279 -10.18 -52.50 24.20
CA VAL A 279 -9.28 -53.15 23.24
C VAL A 279 -9.23 -52.35 21.94
N GLY A 280 -8.06 -51.81 21.64
CA GLY A 280 -7.81 -51.01 20.44
C GLY A 280 -7.53 -51.86 19.20
N SER A 281 -7.57 -51.24 18.02
CA SER A 281 -7.17 -51.87 16.76
C SER A 281 -5.73 -52.38 16.77
N ASP A 282 -4.87 -51.71 17.54
CA ASP A 282 -3.44 -51.98 17.59
C ASP A 282 -3.14 -53.26 18.39
N GLU A 283 -3.88 -53.48 19.48
CA GLU A 283 -3.82 -54.71 20.27
C GLU A 283 -4.31 -55.90 19.45
N VAL A 284 -5.43 -55.75 18.73
CA VAL A 284 -5.94 -56.79 17.83
C VAL A 284 -4.94 -57.11 16.72
N ALA A 285 -4.28 -56.10 16.16
CA ALA A 285 -3.25 -56.30 15.14
C ALA A 285 -2.02 -57.04 15.69
N ARG A 286 -1.61 -56.74 16.92
CA ARG A 286 -0.54 -57.48 17.61
C ARG A 286 -0.90 -58.94 17.80
N TRP A 287 -2.07 -59.24 18.36
CA TRP A 287 -2.51 -60.63 18.54
C TRP A 287 -2.63 -61.38 17.22
N ALA A 288 -3.08 -60.71 16.15
CA ALA A 288 -3.12 -61.30 14.81
C ALA A 288 -1.71 -61.62 14.27
N ALA A 289 -0.71 -60.77 14.56
CA ALA A 289 0.69 -61.03 14.22
C ALA A 289 1.28 -62.20 15.03
N ASP A 290 0.84 -62.37 16.28
CA ASP A 290 1.22 -63.48 17.17
C ASP A 290 0.49 -64.79 16.82
N GLY A 291 -0.34 -64.79 15.77
CA GLY A 291 -1.02 -65.97 15.24
C GLY A 291 -2.39 -66.26 15.86
N LEU A 292 -2.96 -65.34 16.64
CA LEU A 292 -4.30 -65.50 17.21
C LEU A 292 -5.37 -65.45 16.10
N PRO A 293 -6.31 -66.42 16.05
CA PRO A 293 -7.41 -66.39 15.09
C PRO A 293 -8.29 -65.13 15.26
N ALA A 294 -8.71 -64.53 14.14
CA ALA A 294 -9.61 -63.37 14.11
C ALA A 294 -11.09 -63.68 14.46
N ASP A 295 -11.31 -64.78 15.18
CA ASP A 295 -12.63 -65.18 15.67
C ASP A 295 -12.97 -64.40 16.94
N THR A 296 -14.22 -63.93 17.06
CA THR A 296 -14.68 -63.11 18.19
C THR A 296 -14.46 -63.80 19.53
N ALA A 297 -14.65 -65.12 19.59
CA ALA A 297 -14.45 -65.88 20.80
C ALA A 297 -12.98 -65.97 21.25
N ALA A 298 -12.04 -65.99 20.29
CA ALA A 298 -10.61 -66.02 20.53
C ALA A 298 -10.10 -64.64 20.95
N LEU A 299 -10.58 -63.58 20.29
CA LEU A 299 -10.29 -62.19 20.66
C LEU A 299 -10.81 -61.84 22.05
N GLU A 300 -12.05 -62.24 22.39
CA GLU A 300 -12.60 -62.08 23.74
C GLU A 300 -11.79 -62.83 24.79
N ALA A 301 -11.32 -64.04 24.50
CA ALA A 301 -10.52 -64.82 25.42
C ALA A 301 -9.12 -64.20 25.63
N ALA A 302 -8.46 -63.77 24.54
CA ALA A 302 -7.19 -63.08 24.60
C ALA A 302 -7.30 -61.77 25.38
N ALA A 303 -8.35 -60.99 25.16
CA ALA A 303 -8.61 -59.78 25.93
C ALA A 303 -8.82 -60.06 27.42
N ILE A 304 -9.53 -61.14 27.79
CA ILE A 304 -9.68 -61.52 29.20
C ILE A 304 -8.33 -61.88 29.81
N VAL A 305 -7.50 -62.68 29.13
CA VAL A 305 -6.17 -63.10 29.62
C VAL A 305 -5.25 -61.89 29.79
N ASP A 306 -5.14 -61.04 28.77
CA ASP A 306 -4.30 -59.84 28.78
C ASP A 306 -4.69 -58.89 29.93
N ARG A 307 -6.00 -58.68 30.16
CA ARG A 307 -6.47 -57.83 31.26
C ARG A 307 -6.32 -58.46 32.63
N ILE A 308 -6.36 -59.80 32.75
CA ILE A 308 -6.06 -60.50 34.01
C ILE A 308 -4.56 -60.44 34.31
N GLU A 309 -3.71 -60.63 33.31
CA GLU A 309 -2.25 -60.50 33.45
C GLU A 309 -1.87 -59.06 33.82
N GLU A 310 -2.46 -58.07 33.15
CA GLU A 310 -2.28 -56.65 33.47
C GLU A 310 -2.80 -56.31 34.88
N ALA A 311 -3.94 -56.85 35.29
CA ALA A 311 -4.46 -56.66 36.65
C ALA A 311 -3.59 -57.36 37.71
N ALA A 312 -3.03 -58.53 37.40
CA ALA A 312 -2.10 -59.24 38.29
C ALA A 312 -0.75 -58.50 38.41
N LEU A 313 -0.22 -57.96 37.31
CA LEU A 313 0.95 -57.08 37.30
C LEU A 313 0.65 -55.76 38.04
N SER A 314 -0.52 -55.17 37.83
CA SER A 314 -0.95 -53.95 38.51
C SER A 314 -1.09 -54.17 40.01
N ALA A 315 -1.62 -55.32 40.46
CA ALA A 315 -1.67 -55.66 41.89
C ALA A 315 -0.27 -55.79 42.53
N VAL A 316 0.73 -56.24 41.76
CA VAL A 316 2.14 -56.27 42.19
C VAL A 316 2.76 -54.85 42.19
N VAL A 317 2.42 -54.00 41.22
CA VAL A 317 2.92 -52.60 41.10
C VAL A 317 2.18 -51.62 42.04
N SER A 318 0.97 -51.96 42.49
CA SER A 318 0.15 -51.16 43.43
C SER A 318 0.81 -50.95 44.79
N HIS A 319 1.88 -51.68 45.10
CA HIS A 319 2.73 -51.40 46.26
C HIS A 319 3.49 -50.06 46.16
N GLU A 320 3.51 -49.40 44.98
CA GLU A 320 4.12 -48.09 44.72
C GLU A 320 3.12 -46.97 44.36
N ALA A 321 1.82 -47.20 44.56
CA ALA A 321 0.70 -46.29 44.22
C ALA A 321 0.80 -44.78 44.61
N PRO A 322 1.41 -44.34 45.74
CA PRO A 322 1.39 -42.92 46.12
C PRO A 322 2.15 -41.98 45.17
N LEU A 323 3.11 -42.47 44.38
CA LEU A 323 3.86 -41.66 43.42
C LEU A 323 3.06 -41.34 42.15
N VAL A 324 2.25 -42.30 41.69
CA VAL A 324 1.43 -42.15 40.47
C VAL A 324 0.23 -41.22 40.73
N GLU A 325 -0.36 -41.28 41.92
CA GLU A 325 -1.47 -40.40 42.31
C GLU A 325 -1.01 -38.93 42.49
N ALA A 326 0.22 -38.73 42.98
CA ALA A 326 0.87 -37.41 43.01
C ALA A 326 1.19 -36.86 41.60
N ALA A 327 1.55 -37.73 40.65
CA ALA A 327 1.80 -37.33 39.25
C ALA A 327 0.51 -37.01 38.49
N LEU A 328 -0.54 -37.83 38.65
CA LEU A 328 -1.85 -37.60 38.01
C LEU A 328 -2.56 -36.35 38.54
N SER A 329 -2.41 -36.03 39.83
CA SER A 329 -2.96 -34.79 40.40
C SER A 329 -2.23 -33.53 39.91
N ARG A 330 -0.95 -33.63 39.54
CA ARG A 330 -0.21 -32.54 38.87
C ARG A 330 -0.66 -32.34 37.43
N LEU A 331 -0.78 -33.42 36.66
CA LEU A 331 -1.29 -33.38 35.29
C LEU A 331 -2.71 -32.82 35.19
N ARG A 332 -3.61 -33.20 36.11
CA ARG A 332 -4.98 -32.64 36.15
C ARG A 332 -5.02 -31.13 36.45
N ARG A 333 -4.08 -30.61 37.24
CA ARG A 333 -3.97 -29.15 37.49
C ARG A 333 -3.49 -28.42 36.24
N GLU A 334 -2.42 -28.91 35.61
CA GLU A 334 -1.88 -28.32 34.38
C GLU A 334 -2.89 -28.30 33.23
N GLU A 335 -3.72 -29.34 33.10
CA GLU A 335 -4.75 -29.42 32.07
C GLU A 335 -5.93 -28.47 32.36
N SER A 336 -6.32 -28.32 33.62
CA SER A 336 -7.35 -27.35 34.05
C SER A 336 -6.89 -25.90 33.85
N ASP A 337 -5.62 -25.60 34.15
CA ASP A 337 -5.05 -24.26 33.99
C ASP A 337 -4.95 -23.84 32.52
N ARG A 338 -4.61 -24.79 31.63
CA ARG A 338 -4.60 -24.57 30.17
C ARG A 338 -5.99 -24.30 29.61
N ILE A 339 -7.00 -25.02 30.07
CA ILE A 339 -8.39 -24.81 29.65
C ILE A 339 -8.91 -23.45 30.12
N GLY A 340 -8.62 -23.07 31.38
CA GLY A 340 -8.99 -21.76 31.92
C GLY A 340 -8.32 -20.60 31.17
N MET A 341 -7.05 -20.74 30.80
CA MET A 341 -6.31 -19.73 30.03
C MET A 341 -6.90 -19.54 28.62
N LEU A 342 -7.35 -20.61 27.97
CA LEU A 342 -7.96 -20.55 26.64
C LEU A 342 -9.37 -19.92 26.67
N GLN A 343 -10.16 -20.20 27.72
CA GLN A 343 -11.48 -19.56 27.91
C GLN A 343 -11.36 -18.07 28.23
N ALA A 344 -10.34 -17.67 29.00
CA ALA A 344 -10.06 -16.25 29.26
C ALA A 344 -9.63 -15.51 27.99
N LEU A 345 -8.79 -16.14 27.15
CA LEU A 345 -8.38 -15.59 25.85
C LEU A 345 -9.57 -15.42 24.89
N GLU A 346 -10.50 -16.38 24.88
CA GLU A 346 -11.73 -16.30 24.08
C GLU A 346 -12.63 -15.13 24.52
N ALA A 347 -12.84 -14.97 25.83
CA ALA A 347 -13.63 -13.85 26.36
C ALA A 347 -13.03 -12.49 26.00
N ILE A 348 -11.69 -12.35 26.11
CA ILE A 348 -10.98 -11.11 25.76
C ILE A 348 -11.06 -10.83 24.25
N LEU A 349 -10.96 -11.86 23.41
CA LEU A 349 -11.05 -11.69 21.96
C LEU A 349 -12.47 -11.32 21.50
N LEU A 350 -13.51 -11.90 22.11
CA LEU A 350 -14.91 -11.58 21.83
C LEU A 350 -15.27 -10.16 22.27
N ASP A 351 -14.83 -9.73 23.45
CA ASP A 351 -15.08 -8.38 23.97
C ASP A 351 -14.39 -7.29 23.10
N ARG A 352 -13.21 -7.60 22.55
CA ARG A 352 -12.52 -6.70 21.60
C ARG A 352 -13.09 -6.68 20.20
N LEU A 353 -13.65 -7.79 19.72
CA LEU A 353 -14.37 -7.83 18.45
C LEU A 353 -15.67 -7.01 18.52
N ALA A 354 -16.35 -7.02 19.67
CA ALA A 354 -17.52 -6.16 19.92
C ALA A 354 -17.15 -4.66 19.91
N ALA A 355 -16.00 -4.29 20.50
CA ALA A 355 -15.50 -2.91 20.50
C ALA A 355 -15.14 -2.36 19.10
N LEU A 356 -14.92 -3.23 18.11
CA LEU A 356 -14.62 -2.86 16.71
C LEU A 356 -15.87 -2.73 15.82
N GLY A 357 -17.08 -2.86 16.38
CA GLY A 357 -18.34 -2.70 15.64
C GLY A 357 -18.68 -3.86 14.70
N LEU A 358 -18.06 -5.03 14.89
CA LEU A 358 -18.32 -6.27 14.15
C LEU A 358 -19.24 -7.25 14.92
N GLY A 359 -19.93 -6.76 15.95
CA GLY A 359 -20.69 -7.56 16.93
C GLY A 359 -21.97 -8.23 16.40
N ASP A 360 -22.61 -7.68 15.37
CA ASP A 360 -23.90 -8.18 14.86
C ASP A 360 -23.82 -9.58 14.23
N ALA A 361 -22.61 -10.09 13.93
CA ALA A 361 -22.40 -11.46 13.45
C ALA A 361 -22.24 -12.50 14.58
N ALA A 362 -22.12 -12.06 15.85
CA ALA A 362 -21.90 -12.94 17.00
C ALA A 362 -23.18 -13.18 17.84
N GLU A 363 -24.18 -12.29 17.75
CA GLU A 363 -25.41 -12.40 18.54
C GLU A 363 -26.35 -13.53 18.07
N GLU A 364 -26.22 -13.98 16.81
CA GLU A 364 -27.01 -15.11 16.28
C GLU A 364 -26.51 -16.49 16.77
N ALA A 365 -25.42 -16.54 17.55
CA ALA A 365 -24.81 -17.78 18.04
C ALA A 365 -24.83 -17.94 19.58
N GLY A 366 -25.41 -16.99 20.32
CA GLY A 366 -25.29 -16.94 21.78
C GLY A 366 -26.60 -16.71 22.52
N GLU A 367 -27.48 -17.71 22.58
CA GLU A 367 -28.43 -17.78 23.70
C GLU A 367 -27.72 -18.39 24.94
N PRO A 368 -27.69 -17.69 26.08
CA PRO A 368 -27.09 -18.20 27.30
C PRO A 368 -28.05 -19.10 28.07
N VAL A 369 -27.65 -20.34 28.36
CA VAL A 369 -28.27 -21.15 29.43
C VAL A 369 -27.66 -20.68 30.76
N ALA A 370 -28.39 -19.81 31.47
CA ALA A 370 -28.12 -19.45 32.84
C ALA A 370 -28.91 -20.35 33.83
N GLU A 371 -28.32 -20.52 35.02
CA GLU A 371 -28.89 -21.05 36.27
C GLU A 371 -29.20 -22.57 36.33
N GLU A 372 -28.95 -23.34 37.40
CA GLU A 372 -28.64 -23.09 38.82
C GLU A 372 -28.15 -24.41 39.45
N ALA A 373 -27.34 -24.36 40.53
CA ALA A 373 -27.25 -25.30 41.68
C ALA A 373 -25.82 -25.49 42.24
N ALA A 374 -25.43 -24.50 43.04
CA ALA A 374 -24.80 -24.56 44.37
C ALA A 374 -23.94 -25.78 44.80
N ALA A 375 -22.72 -25.46 45.26
CA ALA A 375 -22.02 -26.16 46.35
C ALA A 375 -21.27 -25.13 47.25
N PRO A 376 -21.05 -25.43 48.55
CA PRO A 376 -20.98 -24.40 49.58
C PRO A 376 -19.58 -23.88 49.92
N ALA A 377 -19.61 -22.79 50.68
CA ALA A 377 -18.50 -21.97 51.15
C ALA A 377 -17.52 -22.64 52.14
N ALA A 378 -16.24 -22.29 51.97
CA ALA A 378 -15.20 -22.09 53.00
C ALA A 378 -14.09 -21.29 52.29
N GLY A 379 -13.60 -20.12 52.70
CA GLY A 379 -13.34 -19.62 54.05
C GLY A 379 -11.84 -19.37 54.17
N ALA A 380 -11.35 -18.20 53.73
CA ALA A 380 -10.05 -17.66 54.15
C ALA A 380 -9.99 -16.15 53.86
N ALA A 381 -9.88 -15.40 54.94
CA ALA A 381 -9.78 -13.95 54.99
C ALA A 381 -8.35 -13.46 54.69
N GLY A 382 -8.24 -12.18 54.30
CA GLY A 382 -7.09 -11.35 54.67
C GLY A 382 -6.62 -10.35 53.61
N GLY A 383 -6.80 -9.06 53.90
CA GLY A 383 -5.87 -8.02 53.43
C GLY A 383 -6.47 -6.94 52.54
N GLY A 384 -7.08 -5.93 53.16
CA GLY A 384 -7.37 -4.65 52.51
C GLY A 384 -6.10 -3.81 52.31
N GLY A 385 -6.07 -3.05 51.22
CA GLY A 385 -5.01 -2.09 50.89
C GLY A 385 -5.49 -1.07 49.86
N SER A 386 -5.80 0.12 50.36
CA SER A 386 -6.18 1.38 49.70
C SER A 386 -5.58 1.69 48.31
N GLY A 387 -6.49 2.10 47.41
CA GLY A 387 -6.45 3.21 46.45
C GLY A 387 -5.12 3.89 46.09
N GLY A 388 -4.81 3.85 44.79
CA GLY A 388 -3.83 4.72 44.13
C GLY A 388 -4.18 4.85 42.64
N SER A 389 -4.65 6.04 42.25
CA SER A 389 -4.94 6.45 40.87
C SER A 389 -3.72 6.30 39.96
N ALA A 390 -3.84 5.52 38.89
CA ALA A 390 -2.94 5.54 37.74
C ALA A 390 -3.76 5.33 36.46
N GLY A 391 -4.29 6.43 35.92
CA GLY A 391 -4.72 6.48 34.53
C GLY A 391 -3.49 6.59 33.64
N GLY A 392 -3.14 5.50 32.97
CA GLY A 392 -2.03 5.44 32.02
C GLY A 392 -1.85 4.04 31.43
N SER A 393 -1.92 3.97 30.10
CA SER A 393 -1.38 2.92 29.21
C SER A 393 -1.92 1.48 29.25
N ALA A 394 -3.20 1.24 29.53
CA ALA A 394 -3.79 -0.08 29.28
C ALA A 394 -3.92 -0.41 27.77
N GLY A 395 -4.03 0.59 26.90
CA GLY A 395 -4.22 0.39 25.45
C GLY A 395 -2.98 -0.05 24.68
N ASP A 396 -1.77 0.33 25.13
CA ASP A 396 -0.54 0.07 24.37
C ASP A 396 0.00 -1.35 24.57
N ALA A 397 -0.14 -1.92 25.77
CA ALA A 397 0.23 -3.32 26.04
C ALA A 397 -0.69 -4.30 25.29
N ASP A 398 -1.94 -3.92 25.12
CA ASP A 398 -3.00 -4.73 24.53
C ASP A 398 -2.96 -4.77 23.00
N ALA A 399 -2.50 -3.70 22.35
CA ALA A 399 -2.17 -3.70 20.93
C ALA A 399 -0.88 -4.49 20.64
N SER A 400 0.08 -4.49 21.56
CA SER A 400 1.36 -5.20 21.43
C SER A 400 1.17 -6.72 21.35
N VAL A 401 0.33 -7.31 22.21
CA VAL A 401 0.11 -8.77 22.20
C VAL A 401 -0.61 -9.21 20.93
N GLY A 402 -1.63 -8.46 20.48
CA GLY A 402 -2.32 -8.75 19.22
C GLY A 402 -1.42 -8.60 17.99
N ALA A 403 -0.52 -7.61 17.99
CA ALA A 403 0.48 -7.46 16.94
C ALA A 403 1.49 -8.62 16.93
N GLN A 404 1.98 -9.04 18.11
CA GLN A 404 2.88 -10.19 18.24
C GLN A 404 2.24 -11.49 17.75
N LEU A 405 0.94 -11.68 17.98
CA LEU A 405 0.22 -12.89 17.58
C LEU A 405 0.05 -13.01 16.06
N LEU A 406 -0.11 -11.88 15.36
CA LEU A 406 -0.19 -11.83 13.89
C LEU A 406 1.19 -12.00 13.23
N GLU A 407 2.26 -11.70 13.96
CA GLU A 407 3.64 -11.85 13.50
C GLU A 407 4.23 -13.24 13.81
N ASP A 408 3.57 -14.03 14.66
CA ASP A 408 3.98 -15.38 15.02
C ASP A 408 3.66 -16.39 13.91
N LYS A 409 4.60 -16.49 12.96
CA LYS A 409 4.56 -17.46 11.87
C LYS A 409 4.52 -18.91 12.36
N ALA A 410 5.14 -19.23 13.50
CA ALA A 410 5.17 -20.60 14.01
C ALA A 410 3.78 -21.07 14.41
N LEU A 411 2.96 -20.17 14.96
CA LEU A 411 1.57 -20.46 15.29
C LEU A 411 0.72 -20.69 14.03
N LEU A 412 0.88 -19.86 13.00
CA LEU A 412 0.17 -20.02 11.72
C LEU A 412 0.55 -21.31 11.00
N ASP A 413 1.84 -21.62 10.90
CA ASP A 413 2.34 -22.85 10.30
C ASP A 413 1.91 -24.09 11.13
N GLY A 414 1.83 -23.94 12.45
CA GLY A 414 1.26 -24.94 13.36
C GLY A 414 -0.23 -25.22 13.08
N LEU A 415 -1.03 -24.18 12.86
CA LEU A 415 -2.46 -24.33 12.53
C LEU A 415 -2.67 -24.92 11.13
N GLU A 416 -1.83 -24.58 10.15
CA GLU A 416 -1.93 -25.16 8.81
C GLU A 416 -1.47 -26.64 8.78
N SER A 417 -0.41 -26.98 9.51
CA SER A 417 0.07 -28.36 9.65
C SER A 417 -0.92 -29.25 10.41
N THR A 418 -1.57 -28.76 11.47
CA THR A 418 -2.64 -29.49 12.16
C THR A 418 -3.87 -29.69 11.26
N ARG A 419 -4.25 -28.69 10.46
CA ARG A 419 -5.34 -28.82 9.49
C ARG A 419 -5.05 -29.85 8.39
N THR A 420 -3.82 -29.88 7.87
CA THR A 420 -3.42 -30.82 6.81
C THR A 420 -3.30 -32.25 7.33
N THR A 421 -2.70 -32.44 8.50
CA THR A 421 -2.64 -33.76 9.17
C THR A 421 -4.04 -34.29 9.47
N LEU A 422 -4.97 -33.45 9.90
CA LEU A 422 -6.37 -33.85 10.14
C LEU A 422 -7.07 -34.30 8.85
N LYS A 423 -6.87 -33.58 7.72
CA LYS A 423 -7.40 -34.02 6.43
C LYS A 423 -6.83 -35.37 6.02
N ALA A 424 -5.52 -35.56 6.17
CA ALA A 424 -4.87 -36.84 5.88
C ALA A 424 -5.43 -37.98 6.73
N LEU A 425 -5.68 -37.74 8.03
CA LEU A 425 -6.33 -38.71 8.92
C LEU A 425 -7.76 -39.05 8.48
N GLN A 426 -8.55 -38.05 8.09
CA GLN A 426 -9.91 -38.29 7.58
C GLN A 426 -9.91 -39.08 6.27
N ASP A 427 -8.96 -38.81 5.37
CA ASP A 427 -8.84 -39.53 4.11
C ASP A 427 -8.36 -40.97 4.34
N ALA A 428 -7.42 -41.18 5.26
CA ALA A 428 -7.01 -42.50 5.70
C ALA A 428 -8.18 -43.27 6.33
N GLU A 429 -9.00 -42.63 7.16
CA GLU A 429 -10.20 -43.24 7.75
C GLU A 429 -11.23 -43.65 6.67
N ARG A 430 -11.47 -42.79 5.67
CA ARG A 430 -12.34 -43.11 4.53
C ARG A 430 -11.77 -44.26 3.69
N ALA A 431 -10.46 -44.32 3.49
CA ALA A 431 -9.80 -45.43 2.81
C ALA A 431 -9.96 -46.74 3.60
N ALA A 432 -9.70 -46.72 4.91
CA ALA A 432 -9.87 -47.86 5.80
C ALA A 432 -11.33 -48.36 5.83
N LYS A 433 -12.32 -47.45 5.86
CA LYS A 433 -13.74 -47.83 5.77
C LYS A 433 -14.08 -48.51 4.43
N ARG A 434 -13.45 -48.11 3.33
CA ARG A 434 -13.64 -48.75 2.01
C ARG A 434 -13.03 -50.14 1.98
N THR A 435 -11.80 -50.32 2.49
CA THR A 435 -11.14 -51.63 2.55
C THR A 435 -11.91 -52.58 3.47
N LEU A 436 -12.40 -52.11 4.62
CA LEU A 436 -13.20 -52.91 5.54
C LEU A 436 -14.53 -53.37 4.92
N ARG A 437 -15.19 -52.53 4.12
CA ARG A 437 -16.39 -52.92 3.36
C ARG A 437 -16.08 -54.00 2.32
N ALA A 438 -14.94 -53.88 1.62
CA ALA A 438 -14.51 -54.89 0.66
C ALA A 438 -14.21 -56.22 1.34
N LEU A 439 -13.48 -56.20 2.46
CA LEU A 439 -13.19 -57.38 3.28
C LEU A 439 -14.47 -58.02 3.86
N SER A 440 -15.45 -57.20 4.26
CA SER A 440 -16.72 -57.72 4.78
C SER A 440 -17.48 -58.49 3.70
N ARG A 441 -17.51 -57.97 2.46
CA ARG A 441 -18.12 -58.65 1.31
C ARG A 441 -17.42 -59.96 0.98
N THR A 442 -16.08 -59.98 0.96
CA THR A 442 -15.35 -61.24 0.71
C THR A 442 -15.58 -62.26 1.82
N ARG A 443 -15.63 -61.82 3.09
CA ARG A 443 -15.97 -62.67 4.23
C ARG A 443 -17.38 -63.24 4.14
N GLU A 444 -18.35 -62.49 3.61
CA GLU A 444 -19.71 -62.98 3.37
C GLU A 444 -19.75 -64.05 2.28
N CYS A 445 -19.03 -63.86 1.17
CA CYS A 445 -18.92 -64.86 0.11
C CYS A 445 -18.25 -66.15 0.57
N LEU A 446 -17.24 -66.05 1.45
CA LEU A 446 -16.48 -67.20 1.97
C LEU A 446 -17.13 -67.85 3.21
N ARG A 447 -18.17 -67.24 3.79
CA ARG A 447 -18.90 -67.75 4.96
C ARG A 447 -19.44 -69.18 4.78
N PRO A 448 -20.11 -69.58 3.68
CA PRO A 448 -20.60 -70.95 3.52
C PRO A 448 -19.47 -71.99 3.44
N VAL A 449 -18.35 -71.65 2.79
CA VAL A 449 -17.17 -72.51 2.71
C VAL A 449 -16.57 -72.75 4.11
N GLY A 450 -16.46 -71.69 4.91
CA GLY A 450 -16.04 -71.81 6.31
C GLY A 450 -17.01 -72.62 7.19
N GLN A 451 -18.32 -72.53 6.94
CA GLN A 451 -19.31 -73.35 7.65
C GLN A 451 -19.18 -74.84 7.32
N GLU A 452 -18.93 -75.17 6.06
CA GLU A 452 -18.76 -76.57 5.64
C GLU A 452 -17.44 -77.15 6.16
N ALA A 453 -16.35 -76.37 6.13
CA ALA A 453 -15.08 -76.74 6.76
C ALA A 453 -15.25 -77.05 8.26
N ARG A 454 -16.00 -76.21 8.99
CA ARG A 454 -16.32 -76.42 10.41
C ARG A 454 -17.14 -77.70 10.63
N ARG A 455 -18.10 -78.02 9.74
CA ARG A 455 -18.87 -79.27 9.80
C ARG A 455 -17.99 -80.49 9.56
N CYS A 456 -17.14 -80.46 8.53
CA CYS A 456 -16.17 -81.52 8.26
C CYS A 456 -15.24 -81.76 9.45
N TRP A 457 -14.71 -80.70 10.06
CA TRP A 457 -13.89 -80.80 11.26
C TRP A 457 -14.66 -81.41 12.44
N ALA A 458 -15.90 -80.99 12.67
CA ALA A 458 -16.74 -81.56 13.73
C ALA A 458 -17.01 -83.06 13.52
N LEU A 459 -17.18 -83.51 12.27
CA LEU A 459 -17.33 -84.93 11.93
C LEU A 459 -16.04 -85.72 12.17
N VAL A 460 -14.87 -85.16 11.82
CA VAL A 460 -13.57 -85.77 12.10
C VAL A 460 -13.36 -85.92 13.61
N GLN A 461 -13.72 -84.90 14.39
CA GLN A 461 -13.66 -84.96 15.86
C GLN A 461 -14.64 -85.98 16.45
N ALA A 462 -15.87 -86.06 15.95
CA ALA A 462 -16.84 -87.08 16.37
C ALA A 462 -16.38 -88.50 16.01
N ALA A 463 -15.74 -88.70 14.85
CA ALA A 463 -15.17 -89.97 14.43
C ALA A 463 -13.96 -90.38 15.30
N SER A 464 -13.12 -89.41 15.69
CA SER A 464 -12.01 -89.65 16.63
C SER A 464 -12.48 -90.06 18.03
N ALA A 465 -13.70 -89.65 18.44
CA ALA A 465 -14.29 -90.08 19.71
C ALA A 465 -14.82 -91.53 19.65
N LEU A 466 -15.16 -92.03 18.46
CA LEU A 466 -15.67 -93.40 18.22
C LEU A 466 -14.54 -94.41 17.94
N TRP A 467 -13.48 -93.99 17.25
CA TRP A 467 -12.30 -94.80 16.97
C TRP A 467 -11.00 -94.08 17.38
N PRO A 468 -10.28 -94.57 18.41
CA PRO A 468 -9.05 -93.94 18.91
C PRO A 468 -7.92 -93.78 17.88
N GLY A 469 -7.96 -94.52 16.77
CA GLY A 469 -6.98 -94.44 15.67
C GLY A 469 -7.21 -93.31 14.67
N CYS A 470 -8.32 -92.56 14.78
CA CYS A 470 -8.70 -91.49 13.84
C CYS A 470 -8.42 -90.07 14.36
N GLY A 471 -7.60 -89.93 15.41
CA GLY A 471 -7.22 -88.63 15.93
C GLY A 471 -6.38 -87.83 14.94
N ALA A 472 -6.97 -86.81 14.32
CA ALA A 472 -6.26 -85.82 13.50
C ALA A 472 -6.08 -84.51 14.28
N SER A 473 -4.87 -83.94 14.22
CA SER A 473 -4.59 -82.59 14.73
C SER A 473 -5.25 -81.53 13.84
N LEU A 474 -5.63 -80.39 14.44
CA LEU A 474 -6.20 -79.25 13.71
C LEU A 474 -5.24 -78.73 12.63
N GLU A 475 -3.93 -78.75 12.89
CA GLU A 475 -2.90 -78.34 11.93
C GLU A 475 -2.92 -79.19 10.66
N VAL A 476 -3.11 -80.51 10.80
CA VAL A 476 -3.17 -81.44 9.67
C VAL A 476 -4.44 -81.20 8.86
N PHE A 477 -5.56 -80.95 9.53
CA PHE A 477 -6.81 -80.59 8.86
C PHE A 477 -6.70 -79.26 8.11
N GLU A 478 -6.08 -78.24 8.70
CA GLU A 478 -5.85 -76.95 8.04
C GLU A 478 -4.95 -77.08 6.81
N GLN A 479 -3.87 -77.87 6.87
CA GLN A 479 -3.00 -78.13 5.73
C GLN A 479 -3.74 -78.82 4.59
N VAL A 480 -4.55 -79.85 4.89
CA VAL A 480 -5.36 -80.57 3.90
C VAL A 480 -6.44 -79.66 3.30
N PHE A 481 -7.11 -78.85 4.13
CA PHE A 481 -8.12 -77.91 3.69
C PHE A 481 -7.54 -76.82 2.78
N LEU A 482 -6.39 -76.25 3.15
CA LEU A 482 -5.69 -75.25 2.32
C LEU A 482 -5.17 -75.86 1.02
N ALA A 483 -4.68 -77.10 1.03
CA ALA A 483 -4.28 -77.81 -0.19
C ALA A 483 -5.48 -78.05 -1.12
N ALA A 484 -6.62 -78.47 -0.57
CA ALA A 484 -7.87 -78.65 -1.32
C ALA A 484 -8.40 -77.33 -1.89
N ALA A 485 -8.36 -76.24 -1.13
CA ALA A 485 -8.76 -74.90 -1.58
C ALA A 485 -7.84 -74.37 -2.70
N ARG A 486 -6.52 -74.58 -2.59
CA ARG A 486 -5.55 -74.23 -3.65
C ARG A 486 -5.77 -75.07 -4.91
N GLY A 487 -6.01 -76.38 -4.75
CA GLY A 487 -6.32 -77.29 -5.86
C GLY A 487 -7.63 -76.93 -6.58
N ALA A 488 -8.69 -76.60 -5.84
CA ALA A 488 -9.95 -76.13 -6.41
C ALA A 488 -9.79 -74.78 -7.14
N SER A 489 -8.97 -73.86 -6.61
CA SER A 489 -8.68 -72.60 -7.29
C SER A 489 -7.86 -72.79 -8.56
N ALA A 490 -6.97 -73.79 -8.60
CA ALA A 490 -6.22 -74.16 -9.80
C ALA A 490 -7.12 -74.84 -10.85
N ALA A 491 -8.07 -75.68 -10.43
CA ALA A 491 -9.06 -76.29 -11.33
C ALA A 491 -10.01 -75.26 -11.94
N ILE A 492 -10.47 -74.26 -11.17
CA ILE A 492 -11.31 -73.16 -11.69
C ILE A 492 -10.52 -72.24 -12.64
N ARG A 493 -9.21 -72.11 -12.46
CA ARG A 493 -8.32 -71.32 -13.35
C ARG A 493 -7.74 -72.13 -14.53
N GLY A 494 -8.06 -73.42 -14.62
CA GLY A 494 -7.41 -74.35 -15.53
C GLY A 494 -8.38 -75.36 -16.12
N GLU A 495 -9.40 -74.85 -16.82
CA GLU A 495 -10.14 -75.51 -17.92
C GLU A 495 -10.68 -74.42 -18.86
N ASP A 496 -9.77 -73.59 -19.37
CA ASP A 496 -9.90 -72.83 -20.64
C ASP A 496 -8.46 -72.52 -21.07
N GLY A 497 -7.73 -73.58 -21.41
CA GLY A 497 -6.49 -73.45 -22.15
C GLY A 497 -6.85 -73.40 -23.63
N ASP A 498 -6.80 -72.21 -24.21
CA ASP A 498 -6.07 -72.02 -25.46
C ASP A 498 -5.56 -70.58 -25.53
N ASP A 499 -4.25 -70.49 -25.72
CA ASP A 499 -3.46 -69.31 -26.00
C ASP A 499 -4.12 -68.43 -27.07
N GLU A 500 -4.57 -67.23 -26.69
CA GLU A 500 -4.36 -66.06 -27.53
C GLU A 500 -4.67 -64.74 -26.79
N LEU A 501 -3.68 -63.83 -26.85
CA LEU A 501 -3.78 -62.36 -26.78
C LEU A 501 -3.74 -61.68 -25.39
N ALA A 502 -2.51 -61.25 -25.08
CA ALA A 502 -2.11 -59.84 -24.96
C ALA A 502 -2.73 -58.94 -23.86
N GLU A 503 -1.82 -58.41 -23.04
CA GLU A 503 -1.79 -57.05 -22.46
C GLU A 503 -3.12 -56.35 -22.09
N GLY A 504 -3.33 -56.14 -20.78
CA GLY A 504 -3.86 -54.86 -20.28
C GLY A 504 -5.00 -54.88 -19.27
N ARG A 505 -4.69 -54.32 -18.08
CA ARG A 505 -5.53 -53.74 -17.02
C ARG A 505 -6.12 -54.64 -15.93
#